data_AF-N1SAP0-F1
#
_entry.id   AF-N1SAP0-F1
#
_cell.length_a   1.000
_cell.length_b   1.000
_cell.length_c   1.000
_cell.angle_alpha   90.00
_cell.angle_beta   90.00
_cell.angle_gamma   90.00
#
_symmetry.space_group_name_H-M   'P 1'
#
loop_
_entity.id
_entity.type
_entity.pdbx_description
1 polymer ?
#
loop_
_entity_poly.entity_id
_entity_poly.type
_entity_poly.pdbx_seq_one_letter_code
_entity_poly.pdbx_strand_id
1 'polypeptide(L)'
;PRPPEAPACLSDVYTTKPNDTCDSLALKYSISSAEIFINNPDIFDCYDMVEDVSVCLPFQCNTYKVKENDTCISVADSLGLRPRDIVTLNPWIDDDCHNFPSGIITLGRIICTTPSDGQYNHTVNNTESDPAYSKYADEVVPLPKDAILAENTTKECGRWYTIQKEDDCVQVLGQHYISLSLFTATNPSISPGNCTTSLIPGQTYCVGPTKKALRKPFTPPPYWRLGCYSSGIDPTTSTRVLILDKLSHVKPMSILACQAYCLSQSLPLFGLQNGDSCLCDDRLRRDSRRVHRWSCKSRCSGGPKLCGREQDAIEVFSSYKETAVEYTSIGCFVSKEERVIPGNDYITWENITLEECASFCTVGVETDYFALQEDNLCVCGNELNPRATKVSIEECNLECTGENRDTCGGKDRVKVYTTNSNRVIS
;
A
#
# COMPACT_ATOMS: atom_id res chain seq x y z
N PRO A 1 30.20 -28.63 -5.27
CA PRO A 1 29.55 -27.30 -5.24
C PRO A 1 29.19 -26.88 -6.67
N ARG A 2 27.90 -26.72 -6.97
CA ARG A 2 27.46 -26.14 -8.24
C ARG A 2 27.97 -24.68 -8.26
N PRO A 3 28.62 -24.20 -9.34
CA PRO A 3 28.98 -22.79 -9.41
C PRO A 3 27.70 -21.95 -9.26
N PRO A 4 27.76 -20.80 -8.56
CA PRO A 4 26.62 -19.90 -8.46
C PRO A 4 26.10 -19.59 -9.87
N GLU A 5 24.79 -19.68 -10.06
CA GLU A 5 24.17 -19.32 -11.33
C GLU A 5 24.46 -17.86 -11.64
N ALA A 6 24.84 -17.56 -12.89
CA ALA A 6 25.16 -16.21 -13.30
C ALA A 6 23.91 -15.32 -13.14
N PRO A 7 24.05 -14.10 -12.60
CA PRO A 7 22.92 -13.19 -12.45
C PRO A 7 22.32 -12.85 -13.81
N ALA A 8 20.99 -12.80 -13.90
CA ALA A 8 20.27 -12.42 -15.10
C ALA A 8 20.33 -10.89 -15.28
N CYS A 9 21.42 -10.40 -15.86
CA CYS A 9 21.62 -8.98 -16.12
C CYS A 9 21.11 -8.58 -17.51
N LEU A 10 20.46 -7.41 -17.61
CA LEU A 10 20.09 -6.79 -18.88
C LEU A 10 21.26 -6.08 -19.59
N SER A 11 22.42 -6.05 -18.92
CA SER A 11 23.62 -5.27 -19.24
C SER A 11 24.88 -6.05 -18.84
N ASP A 12 26.05 -5.40 -18.92
CA ASP A 12 27.33 -6.06 -18.67
C ASP A 12 27.45 -6.63 -17.24
N VAL A 13 28.20 -7.72 -17.12
CA VAL A 13 28.49 -8.38 -15.84
C VAL A 13 29.94 -8.14 -15.45
N TYR A 14 30.18 -7.83 -14.18
CA TYR A 14 31.52 -7.66 -13.62
C TYR A 14 31.74 -8.58 -12.42
N THR A 15 32.92 -9.18 -12.33
CA THR A 15 33.32 -9.96 -11.15
C THR A 15 34.10 -9.06 -10.20
N THR A 16 33.59 -8.89 -8.99
CA THR A 16 34.16 -8.04 -7.94
C THR A 16 35.57 -8.47 -7.55
N LYS A 17 36.43 -7.49 -7.30
CA LYS A 17 37.82 -7.67 -6.87
C LYS A 17 38.02 -7.10 -5.46
N PRO A 18 39.14 -7.45 -4.79
CA PRO A 18 39.46 -6.87 -3.49
C PRO A 18 39.45 -5.33 -3.53
N ASN A 19 38.72 -4.73 -2.57
CA ASN A 19 38.50 -3.29 -2.43
C ASN A 19 37.61 -2.62 -3.50
N ASP A 20 36.88 -3.40 -4.31
CA ASP A 20 35.84 -2.80 -5.14
C ASP A 20 34.71 -2.25 -4.26
N THR A 21 34.15 -1.12 -4.71
CA THR A 21 33.01 -0.43 -4.10
C THR A 21 32.08 0.00 -5.22
N CYS A 22 30.81 0.27 -4.93
CA CYS A 22 29.91 0.82 -5.95
C CYS A 22 30.51 2.08 -6.57
N ASP A 23 31.12 2.96 -5.76
CA ASP A 23 31.74 4.22 -6.24
C ASP A 23 32.95 3.98 -7.16
N SER A 24 33.81 2.99 -6.85
CA SER A 24 34.98 2.70 -7.68
C SER A 24 34.56 2.11 -9.02
N LEU A 25 33.56 1.23 -9.03
CA LEU A 25 32.99 0.68 -10.25
C LEU A 25 32.23 1.75 -11.04
N ALA A 26 31.43 2.57 -10.37
CA ALA A 26 30.68 3.65 -10.96
C ALA A 26 31.56 4.67 -11.70
N LEU A 27 32.67 5.08 -11.09
CA LEU A 27 33.65 5.95 -11.73
C LEU A 27 34.35 5.28 -12.92
N LYS A 28 34.68 3.99 -12.79
CA LYS A 28 35.43 3.25 -13.81
C LYS A 28 34.60 2.98 -15.05
N TYR A 29 33.31 2.68 -14.87
CA TYR A 29 32.41 2.26 -15.94
C TYR A 29 31.45 3.36 -16.38
N SER A 30 31.50 4.55 -15.75
CA SER A 30 30.61 5.68 -16.01
C SER A 30 29.15 5.30 -15.82
N ILE A 31 28.80 4.87 -14.62
CA ILE A 31 27.47 4.38 -14.22
C ILE A 31 27.08 4.91 -12.84
N SER A 32 25.83 4.73 -12.40
CA SER A 32 25.37 5.13 -11.06
C SER A 32 25.75 4.12 -9.98
N SER A 33 26.27 4.59 -8.84
CA SER A 33 26.56 3.74 -7.67
C SER A 33 25.29 3.08 -7.12
N ALA A 34 24.20 3.85 -7.04
CA ALA A 34 22.95 3.37 -6.48
C ALA A 34 22.29 2.31 -7.38
N GLU A 35 22.44 2.43 -8.70
CA GLU A 35 21.92 1.43 -9.63
C GLU A 35 22.70 0.11 -9.55
N ILE A 36 24.00 0.15 -9.25
CA ILE A 36 24.77 -1.08 -8.92
C ILE A 36 24.17 -1.74 -7.68
N PHE A 37 23.89 -0.97 -6.61
CA PHE A 37 23.29 -1.52 -5.39
C PHE A 37 21.90 -2.14 -5.66
N ILE A 38 21.02 -1.39 -6.32
CA ILE A 38 19.62 -1.79 -6.54
C ILE A 38 19.51 -3.03 -7.43
N ASN A 39 20.36 -3.14 -8.46
CA ASN A 39 20.31 -4.27 -9.40
C ASN A 39 20.95 -5.54 -8.85
N ASN A 40 21.61 -5.47 -7.68
CA ASN A 40 22.36 -6.57 -7.09
C ASN A 40 21.94 -6.73 -5.62
N PRO A 41 20.84 -7.47 -5.33
CA PRO A 41 20.27 -7.56 -3.99
C PRO A 41 21.21 -8.22 -2.95
N ASP A 42 22.25 -8.89 -3.40
CA ASP A 42 23.29 -9.49 -2.54
C ASP A 42 24.32 -8.45 -2.05
N ILE A 43 24.30 -7.22 -2.59
CA ILE A 43 25.09 -6.10 -2.06
C ILE A 43 24.33 -5.49 -0.89
N PHE A 44 24.90 -5.64 0.32
CA PHE A 44 24.34 -5.05 1.53
C PHE A 44 24.95 -3.70 1.89
N ASP A 45 26.17 -3.43 1.41
CA ASP A 45 26.89 -2.17 1.60
C ASP A 45 27.73 -1.84 0.35
N CYS A 46 27.54 -0.65 -0.21
CA CYS A 46 28.30 -0.19 -1.37
C CYS A 46 29.78 0.07 -1.10
N TYR A 47 30.20 0.14 0.16
CA TYR A 47 31.59 0.37 0.56
C TYR A 47 32.32 -0.90 0.98
N ASP A 48 31.63 -2.04 1.06
CA ASP A 48 32.19 -3.33 1.47
C ASP A 48 31.62 -4.46 0.58
N MET A 49 32.05 -4.49 -0.69
CA MET A 49 31.62 -5.52 -1.63
C MET A 49 32.44 -6.81 -1.44
N VAL A 50 31.74 -7.94 -1.40
CA VAL A 50 32.36 -9.28 -1.32
C VAL A 50 33.13 -9.57 -2.62
N GLU A 51 34.34 -10.09 -2.51
CA GLU A 51 35.20 -10.48 -3.63
C GLU A 51 34.70 -11.72 -4.39
N ASP A 52 35.07 -11.83 -5.67
CA ASP A 52 34.73 -12.96 -6.55
C ASP A 52 33.22 -13.20 -6.75
N VAL A 53 32.40 -12.15 -6.59
CA VAL A 53 30.95 -12.16 -6.84
C VAL A 53 30.65 -11.49 -8.18
N SER A 54 29.74 -12.09 -8.96
CA SER A 54 29.27 -11.50 -10.21
C SER A 54 28.18 -10.47 -9.93
N VAL A 55 28.37 -9.24 -10.39
CA VAL A 55 27.42 -8.14 -10.26
C VAL A 55 27.01 -7.59 -11.62
N CYS A 56 25.74 -7.25 -11.77
CA CYS A 56 25.21 -6.53 -12.93
C CYS A 56 25.67 -5.07 -12.89
N LEU A 57 26.32 -4.62 -13.95
CA LEU A 57 26.64 -3.21 -14.15
C LEU A 57 25.52 -2.56 -14.97
N PRO A 58 24.81 -1.54 -14.47
CA PRO A 58 23.80 -0.82 -15.25
C PRO A 58 24.40 -0.15 -16.50
N PHE A 59 23.53 0.42 -17.34
CA PHE A 59 23.96 1.11 -18.55
C PHE A 59 24.65 2.46 -18.25
N GLN A 60 25.49 2.91 -19.18
CA GLN A 60 26.36 4.07 -18.98
C GLN A 60 25.65 5.41 -19.01
N CYS A 61 26.07 6.32 -18.14
CA CYS A 61 25.62 7.70 -18.08
C CYS A 61 26.81 8.64 -17.86
N ASN A 62 26.63 9.93 -18.15
CA ASN A 62 27.51 10.94 -17.57
C ASN A 62 27.29 10.95 -16.06
N THR A 63 28.40 11.03 -15.32
CA THR A 63 28.35 10.89 -13.86
C THR A 63 28.78 12.16 -13.15
N TYR A 64 28.21 12.40 -11.98
CA TYR A 64 28.70 13.39 -11.03
C TYR A 64 29.02 12.73 -9.69
N LYS A 65 30.19 13.07 -9.12
CA LYS A 65 30.58 12.63 -7.78
C LYS A 65 30.13 13.64 -6.75
N VAL A 66 29.15 13.26 -5.93
CA VAL A 66 28.58 14.10 -4.89
C VAL A 66 29.60 14.35 -3.76
N LYS A 67 29.74 15.61 -3.39
CA LYS A 67 30.64 16.10 -2.33
C LYS A 67 29.90 16.25 -1.01
N GLU A 68 30.66 16.39 0.07
CA GLU A 68 30.14 16.42 1.44
C GLU A 68 29.16 17.58 1.71
N ASN A 69 29.36 18.72 1.07
CA ASN A 69 28.50 19.92 1.22
C ASN A 69 27.54 20.11 0.04
N ASP A 70 27.45 19.14 -0.86
CA ASP A 70 26.54 19.24 -1.99
C ASP A 70 25.10 19.05 -1.52
N THR A 71 24.23 19.91 -2.05
CA THR A 71 22.79 19.73 -2.01
C THR A 71 22.30 19.35 -3.40
N CYS A 72 21.12 18.73 -3.49
CA CYS A 72 20.50 18.42 -4.78
C CYS A 72 20.36 19.68 -5.66
N ILE A 73 20.04 20.81 -5.04
CA ILE A 73 19.91 22.11 -5.70
C ILE A 73 21.26 22.60 -6.21
N SER A 74 22.29 22.63 -5.37
CA SER A 74 23.61 23.13 -5.77
C SER A 74 24.26 22.26 -6.85
N VAL A 75 24.03 20.95 -6.83
CA VAL A 75 24.51 20.04 -7.87
C VAL A 75 23.77 20.29 -9.17
N ALA A 76 22.44 20.37 -9.13
CA ALA A 76 21.62 20.68 -10.30
C ALA A 76 22.07 22.01 -10.94
N ASP A 77 22.19 23.07 -10.15
CA ASP A 77 22.65 24.38 -10.61
C ASP A 77 24.04 24.31 -11.25
N SER A 78 24.98 23.57 -10.64
CA SER A 78 26.34 23.41 -11.18
C SER A 78 26.39 22.67 -12.52
N LEU A 79 25.38 21.87 -12.81
CA LEU A 79 25.24 21.06 -14.02
C LEU A 79 24.32 21.73 -15.06
N GLY A 80 23.70 22.87 -14.74
CA GLY A 80 22.69 23.49 -15.58
C GLY A 80 21.39 22.68 -15.69
N LEU A 81 21.11 21.83 -14.68
CA LEU A 81 19.92 21.00 -14.59
C LEU A 81 18.93 21.58 -13.58
N ARG A 82 17.66 21.19 -13.64
CA ARG A 82 16.71 21.46 -12.55
C ARG A 82 16.85 20.36 -11.49
N PRO A 83 16.58 20.64 -10.20
CA PRO A 83 16.60 19.62 -9.16
C PRO A 83 15.73 18.40 -9.47
N ARG A 84 14.59 18.62 -10.14
CA ARG A 84 13.70 17.54 -10.61
C ARG A 84 14.35 16.65 -11.68
N ASP A 85 15.24 17.19 -12.49
CA ASP A 85 15.95 16.42 -13.51
C ASP A 85 16.97 15.49 -12.81
N ILE A 86 17.63 15.94 -11.73
CA ILE A 86 18.49 15.10 -10.89
C ILE A 86 17.71 13.92 -10.28
N VAL A 87 16.52 14.19 -9.72
CA VAL A 87 15.62 13.15 -9.18
C VAL A 87 15.18 12.18 -10.27
N THR A 88 14.81 12.68 -11.45
CA THR A 88 14.36 11.84 -12.59
C THR A 88 15.46 10.89 -13.05
N LEU A 89 16.70 11.36 -13.08
CA LEU A 89 17.87 10.57 -13.47
C LEU A 89 18.35 9.62 -12.36
N ASN A 90 17.89 9.81 -11.13
CA ASN A 90 18.31 9.04 -9.97
C ASN A 90 17.09 8.80 -9.05
N PRO A 91 16.14 7.91 -9.42
CA PRO A 91 14.82 7.80 -8.79
C PRO A 91 14.82 7.34 -7.31
N TRP A 92 15.97 6.95 -6.78
CA TRP A 92 16.15 6.66 -5.36
C TRP A 92 16.27 7.95 -4.50
N ILE A 93 16.52 9.11 -5.13
CA ILE A 93 16.43 10.42 -4.49
C ILE A 93 14.95 10.78 -4.33
N ASP A 94 14.53 11.24 -3.15
CA ASP A 94 13.14 11.64 -2.96
C ASP A 94 12.79 12.92 -3.76
N ASP A 95 11.50 13.11 -4.04
CA ASP A 95 10.99 14.21 -4.87
C ASP A 95 11.38 15.62 -4.38
N ASP A 96 11.68 15.76 -3.08
CA ASP A 96 12.09 17.00 -2.44
C ASP A 96 13.60 17.02 -2.12
N CYS A 97 14.34 16.00 -2.57
CA CYS A 97 15.75 15.73 -2.32
C CYS A 97 16.20 15.79 -0.85
N HIS A 98 15.35 15.44 0.11
CA HIS A 98 15.69 15.43 1.54
C HIS A 98 16.77 14.39 1.88
N ASN A 99 16.79 13.29 1.14
CA ASN A 99 17.78 12.23 1.27
C ASN A 99 19.09 12.54 0.51
N PHE A 100 19.28 13.79 0.07
CA PHE A 100 20.51 14.24 -0.56
C PHE A 100 21.29 15.16 0.41
N PRO A 101 22.50 14.80 0.88
CA PRO A 101 23.31 13.64 0.49
C PRO A 101 23.18 12.42 1.41
N SER A 102 22.22 12.37 2.34
CA SER A 102 22.19 11.31 3.38
C SER A 102 21.98 9.88 2.84
N GLY A 103 21.15 9.68 1.81
CA GLY A 103 20.94 8.39 1.15
C GLY A 103 22.15 7.89 0.36
N ILE A 104 23.04 8.81 -0.01
CA ILE A 104 24.29 8.56 -0.74
C ILE A 104 25.33 7.85 0.14
N ILE A 105 25.21 8.00 1.47
CA ILE A 105 26.09 7.32 2.44
C ILE A 105 25.92 5.80 2.39
N THR A 106 24.77 5.30 1.93
CA THR A 106 24.52 3.85 1.82
C THR A 106 24.60 3.36 0.38
N LEU A 107 24.18 4.19 -0.58
CA LEU A 107 24.05 3.81 -2.00
C LEU A 107 25.26 4.22 -2.86
N GLY A 108 26.24 4.92 -2.29
CA GLY A 108 27.39 5.47 -3.00
C GLY A 108 27.14 6.85 -3.61
N ARG A 109 28.25 7.55 -3.93
CA ARG A 109 28.36 8.99 -4.30
C ARG A 109 28.31 9.32 -5.77
N ILE A 110 28.26 8.33 -6.65
CA ILE A 110 28.25 8.57 -8.09
C ILE A 110 26.82 8.51 -8.60
N ILE A 111 26.33 9.65 -9.09
CA ILE A 111 24.97 9.79 -9.63
C ILE A 111 25.04 9.99 -11.14
N CYS A 112 23.96 9.63 -11.84
CA CYS A 112 23.81 9.93 -13.25
C CYS A 112 23.34 11.38 -13.46
N THR A 113 23.91 12.04 -14.47
CA THR A 113 23.54 13.40 -14.94
C THR A 113 23.00 13.40 -16.37
N THR A 114 22.98 12.23 -17.00
CA THR A 114 22.24 11.92 -18.22
C THR A 114 21.51 10.59 -18.02
N PRO A 115 20.50 10.27 -18.86
CA PRO A 115 19.91 8.94 -18.86
C PRO A 115 20.97 7.86 -19.02
N SER A 116 20.76 6.73 -18.36
CA SER A 116 21.68 5.59 -18.42
C SER A 116 21.59 4.82 -19.74
N ASP A 117 20.71 5.15 -20.69
CA ASP A 117 20.46 4.37 -21.92
C ASP A 117 21.36 4.69 -23.15
N GLY A 118 22.38 5.52 -22.99
CA GLY A 118 23.49 5.61 -23.95
C GLY A 118 23.28 6.42 -25.25
N GLN A 119 22.13 7.05 -25.52
CA GLN A 119 22.02 8.03 -26.63
C GLN A 119 21.04 9.17 -26.35
N TYR A 120 21.58 10.38 -26.13
CA TYR A 120 20.81 11.60 -26.33
C TYR A 120 21.68 12.70 -26.95
N ASN A 121 21.52 12.91 -28.26
CA ASN A 121 22.12 14.02 -29.00
C ASN A 121 20.98 14.93 -29.50
N HIS A 122 20.88 16.12 -28.92
CA HIS A 122 19.75 17.02 -29.10
C HIS A 122 19.84 17.79 -30.43
N THR A 123 19.51 17.14 -31.55
CA THR A 123 19.29 17.84 -32.83
C THR A 123 18.21 17.17 -33.68
N VAL A 124 16.95 17.15 -33.22
CA VAL A 124 15.82 17.16 -34.18
C VAL A 124 14.63 17.93 -33.61
N ASN A 125 14.10 18.79 -34.45
CA ASN A 125 12.99 19.71 -34.22
C ASN A 125 11.62 19.01 -34.34
N ASN A 126 11.49 17.78 -33.82
CA ASN A 126 10.22 17.07 -33.72
C ASN A 126 10.19 16.31 -32.39
N THR A 127 9.14 16.56 -31.63
CA THR A 127 8.83 15.98 -30.32
C THR A 127 8.81 14.45 -30.37
N GLU A 128 9.90 13.80 -29.97
CA GLU A 128 9.92 12.40 -29.49
C GLU A 128 11.33 12.03 -29.01
N SER A 129 11.59 12.24 -27.70
CA SER A 129 12.56 11.57 -26.80
C SER A 129 12.94 12.46 -25.60
N ASP A 130 11.95 13.07 -24.92
CA ASP A 130 12.17 13.85 -23.69
C ASP A 130 11.83 13.01 -22.45
N PRO A 131 12.73 12.83 -21.47
CA PRO A 131 12.47 12.18 -20.19
C PRO A 131 11.51 12.96 -19.26
N ALA A 132 11.08 14.16 -19.64
CA ALA A 132 10.04 14.93 -18.96
C ALA A 132 8.62 14.34 -19.07
N TYR A 133 8.46 13.06 -19.42
CA TYR A 133 7.17 12.40 -19.43
C TYR A 133 6.69 12.10 -18.01
N SER A 134 6.18 13.15 -17.37
CA SER A 134 5.10 13.03 -16.41
C SER A 134 4.04 12.10 -17.00
N LYS A 135 3.56 11.16 -16.16
CA LYS A 135 2.37 10.33 -16.45
C LYS A 135 1.14 11.15 -16.88
N TYR A 136 1.16 12.47 -16.66
CA TYR A 136 0.21 13.44 -17.19
C TYR A 136 0.79 14.32 -18.30
N ALA A 137 -0.03 14.64 -19.29
CA ALA A 137 0.23 15.72 -20.25
C ALA A 137 -0.17 17.10 -19.69
N ASP A 138 0.53 18.15 -20.12
CA ASP A 138 0.23 19.53 -19.71
C ASP A 138 -1.04 20.08 -20.38
N GLU A 139 -1.25 19.74 -21.65
CA GLU A 139 -2.37 20.22 -22.46
C GLU A 139 -3.10 19.08 -23.17
N VAL A 140 -4.35 19.34 -23.56
CA VAL A 140 -5.16 18.39 -24.33
C VAL A 140 -4.76 18.48 -25.81
N VAL A 141 -4.53 17.33 -26.42
CA VAL A 141 -4.22 17.19 -27.85
C VAL A 141 -5.40 16.54 -28.56
N PRO A 142 -5.86 17.07 -29.72
CA PRO A 142 -6.94 16.45 -30.48
C PRO A 142 -6.63 14.99 -30.85
N LEU A 143 -7.66 14.15 -30.85
CA LEU A 143 -7.55 12.77 -31.33
C LEU A 143 -7.10 12.76 -32.80
N PRO A 144 -6.16 11.89 -33.21
CA PRO A 144 -5.77 11.74 -34.61
C PRO A 144 -6.98 11.43 -35.51
N LYS A 145 -7.02 11.99 -36.73
CA LYS A 145 -8.22 11.97 -37.60
C LYS A 145 -8.72 10.57 -37.98
N ASP A 146 -7.82 9.59 -38.03
CA ASP A 146 -8.13 8.21 -38.44
C ASP A 146 -8.12 7.21 -37.26
N ALA A 147 -8.04 7.71 -36.03
CA ALA A 147 -8.01 6.88 -34.83
C ALA A 147 -9.41 6.39 -34.42
N ILE A 148 -9.51 5.11 -34.07
CA ILE A 148 -10.74 4.51 -33.52
C ILE A 148 -10.67 4.58 -32.00
N LEU A 149 -11.29 5.59 -31.39
CA LEU A 149 -11.26 5.78 -29.94
C LEU A 149 -11.92 4.60 -29.21
N ALA A 150 -11.20 4.04 -28.22
CA ALA A 150 -11.73 2.98 -27.37
C ALA A 150 -12.89 3.46 -26.49
N GLU A 151 -13.78 2.52 -26.13
CA GLU A 151 -14.99 2.84 -25.38
C GLU A 151 -14.66 3.47 -24.01
N ASN A 152 -15.37 4.56 -23.68
CA ASN A 152 -15.23 5.31 -22.42
C ASN A 152 -13.85 5.94 -22.14
N THR A 153 -12.91 5.92 -23.08
CA THR A 153 -11.64 6.63 -22.94
C THR A 153 -11.82 8.14 -22.79
N THR A 154 -11.09 8.75 -21.86
CA THR A 154 -11.14 10.20 -21.60
C THR A 154 -10.72 11.03 -22.81
N LYS A 155 -11.38 12.17 -23.01
CA LYS A 155 -10.98 13.19 -24.01
C LYS A 155 -10.01 14.22 -23.46
N GLU A 156 -9.82 14.25 -22.14
CA GLU A 156 -8.82 15.08 -21.46
C GLU A 156 -7.44 14.43 -21.58
N CYS A 157 -6.96 14.27 -22.82
CA CYS A 157 -5.75 13.54 -23.12
C CYS A 157 -4.79 14.37 -23.98
N GLY A 158 -3.51 14.36 -23.62
CA GLY A 158 -2.45 14.99 -24.43
C GLY A 158 -1.61 14.01 -25.23
N ARG A 159 -1.76 12.69 -24.99
CA ARG A 159 -1.06 11.64 -25.74
C ARG A 159 -1.95 10.43 -26.02
N TRP A 160 -2.06 10.09 -27.29
CA TRP A 160 -2.89 9.01 -27.80
C TRP A 160 -2.01 7.88 -28.33
N TYR A 161 -2.44 6.63 -28.12
CA TYR A 161 -1.75 5.47 -28.66
C TYR A 161 -2.74 4.44 -29.21
N THR A 162 -2.46 3.93 -30.41
CA THR A 162 -3.28 2.91 -31.08
C THR A 162 -2.62 1.54 -30.94
N ILE A 163 -3.35 0.61 -30.35
CA ILE A 163 -2.85 -0.73 -30.04
C ILE A 163 -2.56 -1.52 -31.31
N GLN A 164 -1.40 -2.16 -31.35
CA GLN A 164 -0.96 -3.10 -32.36
C GLN A 164 -1.29 -4.55 -31.95
N LYS A 165 -1.27 -5.46 -32.91
CA LYS A 165 -1.72 -6.85 -32.71
C LYS A 165 -0.95 -7.63 -31.63
N GLU A 166 0.31 -7.27 -31.39
CA GLU A 166 1.22 -7.96 -30.46
C GLU A 166 1.56 -7.12 -29.22
N ASP A 167 0.88 -5.98 -29.02
CA ASP A 167 1.12 -5.16 -27.85
C ASP A 167 0.65 -5.87 -26.58
N ASP A 168 1.50 -5.82 -25.56
CA ASP A 168 1.10 -6.18 -24.20
C ASP A 168 1.01 -4.95 -23.30
N CYS A 169 0.22 -5.07 -22.24
CA CYS A 169 -0.03 -3.93 -21.35
C CYS A 169 1.25 -3.44 -20.65
N VAL A 170 2.18 -4.32 -20.30
CA VAL A 170 3.43 -3.91 -19.63
C VAL A 170 4.27 -3.07 -20.58
N GLN A 171 4.37 -3.48 -21.85
CA GLN A 171 5.07 -2.72 -22.90
C GLN A 171 4.44 -1.35 -23.13
N VAL A 172 3.12 -1.27 -23.29
CA VAL A 172 2.41 0.00 -23.52
C VAL A 172 2.54 0.95 -22.32
N LEU A 173 2.38 0.44 -21.10
CA LEU A 173 2.52 1.26 -19.88
C LEU A 173 3.95 1.77 -19.71
N GLY A 174 4.94 0.90 -19.94
CA GLY A 174 6.36 1.24 -19.88
C GLY A 174 6.76 2.27 -20.94
N GLN A 175 6.37 2.04 -22.19
CA GLN A 175 6.67 2.93 -23.33
C GLN A 175 6.15 4.36 -23.12
N HIS A 176 4.99 4.51 -22.46
CA HIS A 176 4.35 5.81 -22.29
C HIS A 176 4.47 6.41 -20.89
N TYR A 177 5.20 5.74 -19.99
CA TYR A 177 5.44 6.20 -18.62
C TYR A 177 4.12 6.48 -17.87
N ILE A 178 3.15 5.59 -17.99
CA ILE A 178 1.84 5.69 -17.35
C ILE A 178 1.60 4.48 -16.45
N SER A 179 1.08 4.70 -15.23
CA SER A 179 0.77 3.60 -14.33
C SER A 179 -0.49 2.85 -14.77
N LEU A 180 -0.57 1.54 -14.50
CA LEU A 180 -1.76 0.74 -14.77
C LEU A 180 -3.04 1.37 -14.17
N SER A 181 -2.94 1.93 -12.95
CA SER A 181 -4.03 2.61 -12.27
C SER A 181 -4.49 3.89 -13.00
N LEU A 182 -3.55 4.69 -13.50
CA LEU A 182 -3.88 5.90 -14.25
C LEU A 182 -4.43 5.54 -15.63
N PHE A 183 -3.83 4.56 -16.31
CA PHE A 183 -4.25 4.09 -17.62
C PHE A 183 -5.66 3.51 -17.58
N THR A 184 -5.99 2.64 -16.62
CA THR A 184 -7.34 2.07 -16.48
C THR A 184 -8.37 3.10 -16.02
N ALA A 185 -7.99 4.07 -15.17
CA ALA A 185 -8.89 5.16 -14.76
C ALA A 185 -9.26 6.08 -15.93
N THR A 186 -8.37 6.28 -16.89
CA THR A 186 -8.60 7.12 -18.07
C THR A 186 -9.05 6.34 -19.31
N ASN A 187 -9.03 5.01 -19.23
CA ASN A 187 -9.50 4.08 -20.25
C ASN A 187 -10.34 2.95 -19.62
N PRO A 188 -11.60 3.22 -19.20
CA PRO A 188 -12.41 2.30 -18.41
C PRO A 188 -12.83 1.01 -19.11
N SER A 189 -12.66 0.88 -20.43
CA SER A 189 -12.83 -0.39 -21.14
C SER A 189 -11.72 -1.41 -20.82
N ILE A 190 -10.61 -0.96 -20.21
CA ILE A 190 -9.48 -1.82 -19.82
C ILE A 190 -9.69 -2.34 -18.40
N SER A 191 -9.67 -3.66 -18.24
CA SER A 191 -9.74 -4.30 -16.92
C SER A 191 -8.38 -4.25 -16.20
N PRO A 192 -8.28 -3.73 -14.97
CA PRO A 192 -7.02 -3.74 -14.20
C PRO A 192 -6.46 -5.14 -13.95
N GLY A 193 -7.33 -6.14 -13.73
CA GLY A 193 -6.92 -7.53 -13.48
C GLY A 193 -6.56 -8.31 -14.74
N ASN A 194 -6.88 -7.77 -15.92
CA ASN A 194 -6.77 -8.44 -17.21
C ASN A 194 -6.40 -7.43 -18.32
N CYS A 195 -5.42 -6.56 -18.05
CA CYS A 195 -5.15 -5.40 -18.90
C CYS A 195 -4.78 -5.82 -20.34
N THR A 196 -3.82 -6.72 -20.50
CA THR A 196 -3.34 -7.19 -21.82
C THR A 196 -4.48 -7.78 -22.66
N THR A 197 -5.35 -8.59 -22.07
CA THR A 197 -6.48 -9.21 -22.80
C THR A 197 -7.63 -8.23 -23.07
N SER A 198 -7.64 -7.07 -22.40
CA SER A 198 -8.61 -6.00 -22.64
C SER A 198 -8.17 -5.03 -23.75
N LEU A 199 -6.90 -5.07 -24.17
CA LEU A 199 -6.39 -4.28 -25.28
C LEU A 199 -6.97 -4.82 -26.61
N ILE A 200 -7.58 -3.95 -27.40
CA ILE A 200 -8.15 -4.32 -28.70
C ILE A 200 -7.28 -3.71 -29.80
N PRO A 201 -6.59 -4.55 -30.62
CA PRO A 201 -5.80 -4.07 -31.75
C PRO A 201 -6.62 -3.16 -32.68
N GLY A 202 -6.02 -2.03 -33.05
CA GLY A 202 -6.65 -1.00 -33.88
C GLY A 202 -7.46 0.05 -33.11
N GLN A 203 -7.71 -0.14 -31.80
CA GLN A 203 -8.31 0.90 -30.96
C GLN A 203 -7.26 1.83 -30.34
N THR A 204 -7.66 3.08 -30.12
CA THR A 204 -6.83 4.16 -29.59
C THR A 204 -7.21 4.48 -28.16
N TYR A 205 -6.21 4.54 -27.28
CA TYR A 205 -6.34 4.79 -25.84
C TYR A 205 -5.56 6.04 -25.44
N CYS A 206 -5.93 6.61 -24.29
CA CYS A 206 -5.21 7.72 -23.69
C CYS A 206 -4.03 7.21 -22.86
N VAL A 207 -2.81 7.52 -23.29
CA VAL A 207 -1.55 7.11 -22.61
C VAL A 207 -0.85 8.28 -21.91
N GLY A 208 -1.41 9.48 -22.01
CA GLY A 208 -0.94 10.68 -21.31
C GLY A 208 -2.10 11.62 -21.01
N PRO A 209 -2.94 11.34 -20.01
CA PRO A 209 -4.07 12.18 -19.64
C PRO A 209 -3.62 13.52 -19.07
N THR A 210 -4.43 14.57 -19.18
CA THR A 210 -4.16 15.80 -18.44
C THR A 210 -4.58 15.64 -16.97
N LYS A 211 -4.09 16.51 -16.08
CA LYS A 211 -4.54 16.52 -14.67
C LYS A 211 -6.05 16.76 -14.52
N LYS A 212 -6.73 17.26 -15.55
CA LYS A 212 -8.19 17.45 -15.57
C LYS A 212 -8.95 16.15 -15.89
N ALA A 213 -8.31 15.15 -16.50
CA ALA A 213 -8.94 13.88 -16.82
C ALA A 213 -9.52 13.16 -15.61
N LEU A 214 -8.84 13.30 -14.46
CA LEU A 214 -9.28 12.73 -13.20
C LEU A 214 -10.05 13.72 -12.32
N ARG A 215 -10.28 14.96 -12.79
CA ARG A 215 -11.14 15.96 -12.10
C ARG A 215 -12.64 15.68 -12.33
N LYS A 216 -13.04 14.42 -12.23
CA LYS A 216 -14.35 14.15 -11.62
C LYS A 216 -14.11 14.15 -10.12
N PRO A 217 -14.94 14.80 -9.30
CA PRO A 217 -14.84 14.63 -7.86
C PRO A 217 -15.04 13.14 -7.59
N PHE A 218 -13.93 12.41 -7.42
CA PHE A 218 -13.97 11.08 -6.84
C PHE A 218 -14.51 11.31 -5.45
N THR A 219 -15.79 11.02 -5.27
CA THR A 219 -16.33 10.83 -3.94
C THR A 219 -15.75 9.49 -3.51
N PRO A 220 -14.78 9.48 -2.57
CA PRO A 220 -14.29 8.21 -2.06
C PRO A 220 -15.50 7.41 -1.58
N PRO A 221 -15.49 6.08 -1.74
CA PRO A 221 -16.56 5.26 -1.19
C PRO A 221 -16.72 5.57 0.30
N PRO A 222 -17.88 5.29 0.90
CA PRO A 222 -18.00 5.37 2.36
C PRO A 222 -16.84 4.63 3.02
N TYR A 223 -16.39 5.13 4.17
CA TYR A 223 -15.41 4.45 5.00
C TYR A 223 -16.02 4.09 6.34
N TRP A 224 -15.49 3.05 6.96
CA TRP A 224 -15.90 2.57 8.27
C TRP A 224 -14.76 2.75 9.24
N ARG A 225 -15.07 3.30 10.42
CA ARG A 225 -14.08 3.53 11.47
C ARG A 225 -13.96 2.27 12.31
N LEU A 226 -12.79 1.64 12.28
CA LEU A 226 -12.50 0.43 13.05
C LEU A 226 -12.04 0.74 14.47
N GLY A 227 -11.52 1.95 14.71
CA GLY A 227 -11.17 2.43 16.05
C GLY A 227 -9.68 2.70 16.22
N CYS A 228 -9.27 2.88 17.48
CA CYS A 228 -7.92 3.29 17.84
C CYS A 228 -7.09 2.06 18.24
N TYR A 229 -5.96 1.83 17.59
CA TYR A 229 -5.12 0.64 17.80
C TYR A 229 -3.68 1.03 18.15
N SER A 230 -3.00 0.22 18.97
CA SER A 230 -1.57 0.32 19.20
C SER A 230 -0.90 -1.07 19.18
N SER A 231 0.41 -1.11 18.93
CA SER A 231 1.20 -2.34 19.04
C SER A 231 1.46 -2.62 20.52
N GLY A 232 0.69 -3.53 21.11
CA GLY A 232 0.90 -3.89 22.51
C GLY A 232 2.12 -4.79 22.66
N ILE A 233 3.20 -4.30 23.28
CA ILE A 233 3.95 -4.95 24.40
C ILE A 233 5.26 -4.21 24.73
N ASP A 234 5.91 -3.47 23.82
CA ASP A 234 7.16 -2.77 24.14
C ASP A 234 7.47 -1.63 23.15
N PRO A 235 7.60 -0.37 23.60
CA PRO A 235 7.96 0.77 22.74
C PRO A 235 9.35 0.65 22.08
N THR A 236 10.16 -0.35 22.46
CA THR A 236 11.52 -0.56 21.92
C THR A 236 11.62 -1.60 20.80
N THR A 237 10.54 -2.33 20.47
CA THR A 237 10.54 -3.30 19.34
C THR A 237 9.44 -2.96 18.32
N SER A 238 9.88 -2.58 17.10
CA SER A 238 9.10 -2.38 15.86
C SER A 238 7.59 -2.03 15.99
N THR A 239 7.36 -0.72 15.97
CA THR A 239 6.15 0.08 16.28
C THR A 239 4.95 -0.01 15.30
N ARG A 240 4.82 -1.06 14.50
CA ARG A 240 3.86 -1.04 13.37
C ARG A 240 2.52 -1.70 13.74
N VAL A 241 1.40 -0.99 13.60
CA VAL A 241 0.00 -1.54 13.66
C VAL A 241 -0.43 -2.11 12.30
N LEU A 242 0.19 -1.63 11.22
CA LEU A 242 -0.02 -2.06 9.84
C LEU A 242 1.30 -2.64 9.27
N ILE A 243 1.22 -3.81 8.63
CA ILE A 243 2.26 -4.67 8.04
C ILE A 243 3.01 -4.01 6.87
N LEU A 244 2.31 -3.32 5.95
CA LEU A 244 2.91 -2.72 4.74
C LEU A 244 2.99 -1.18 4.74
N ASP A 245 3.77 -0.67 3.79
CA ASP A 245 4.55 0.58 3.80
C ASP A 245 3.93 1.87 4.37
N LYS A 246 4.80 2.61 5.06
CA LYS A 246 4.60 3.94 5.62
C LYS A 246 4.78 4.99 4.52
N LEU A 247 3.72 5.64 4.05
CA LEU A 247 3.85 6.91 3.34
C LEU A 247 3.65 8.08 4.32
N SER A 248 4.74 8.77 4.63
CA SER A 248 4.69 9.99 5.43
C SER A 248 4.28 11.16 4.51
N HIS A 249 3.37 12.04 4.97
CA HIS A 249 3.09 13.36 4.38
C HIS A 249 2.12 13.50 3.17
N VAL A 250 0.93 12.91 3.22
CA VAL A 250 -0.18 13.42 2.36
C VAL A 250 -0.63 14.79 2.91
N LYS A 251 -0.25 15.91 2.27
CA LYS A 251 -0.72 17.25 2.65
C LYS A 251 -1.77 17.78 1.64
N PRO A 252 -2.97 18.20 2.07
CA PRO A 252 -3.49 18.20 3.45
C PRO A 252 -4.00 16.80 3.88
N MET A 253 -3.61 16.35 5.08
CA MET A 253 -3.99 15.02 5.56
C MET A 253 -5.44 15.03 6.02
N SER A 254 -6.28 14.22 5.39
CA SER A 254 -7.67 13.99 5.78
C SER A 254 -8.01 12.52 5.64
N ILE A 255 -9.10 12.07 6.28
CA ILE A 255 -9.58 10.68 6.14
C ILE A 255 -9.79 10.33 4.67
N LEU A 256 -10.41 11.24 3.90
CA LEU A 256 -10.68 11.04 2.46
C LEU A 256 -9.40 11.00 1.63
N ALA A 257 -8.40 11.82 1.96
CA ALA A 257 -7.12 11.84 1.27
C ALA A 257 -6.33 10.55 1.52
N CYS A 258 -6.31 10.07 2.78
CA CYS A 258 -5.67 8.82 3.14
C CYS A 258 -6.38 7.62 2.51
N GLN A 259 -7.72 7.60 2.56
CA GLN A 259 -8.54 6.59 1.90
C GLN A 259 -8.27 6.51 0.39
N ALA A 260 -8.28 7.65 -0.30
CA ALA A 260 -8.03 7.70 -1.74
C ALA A 260 -6.62 7.21 -2.09
N TYR A 261 -5.62 7.56 -1.27
CA TYR A 261 -4.25 7.08 -1.43
C TYR A 261 -4.16 5.56 -1.24
N CYS A 262 -4.71 4.99 -0.17
CA CYS A 262 -4.64 3.55 0.08
C CYS A 262 -5.42 2.75 -0.97
N LEU A 263 -6.59 3.24 -1.41
CA LEU A 263 -7.32 2.64 -2.53
C LEU A 263 -6.53 2.67 -3.85
N SER A 264 -5.70 3.70 -4.08
CA SER A 264 -4.84 3.74 -5.27
C SER A 264 -3.75 2.65 -5.27
N GLN A 265 -3.43 2.11 -4.09
CA GLN A 265 -2.50 1.00 -3.88
C GLN A 265 -3.24 -0.35 -3.74
N SER A 266 -4.56 -0.39 -3.98
CA SER A 266 -5.41 -1.57 -3.74
C SER A 266 -5.41 -2.06 -2.29
N LEU A 267 -5.12 -1.17 -1.34
CA LEU A 267 -5.08 -1.46 0.10
C LEU A 267 -6.34 -0.87 0.76
N PRO A 268 -7.27 -1.71 1.25
CA PRO A 268 -8.54 -1.23 1.76
C PRO A 268 -8.48 -0.70 3.19
N LEU A 269 -7.52 -1.17 3.99
CA LEU A 269 -7.33 -0.76 5.37
C LEU A 269 -6.40 0.45 5.40
N PHE A 270 -6.74 1.45 6.21
CA PHE A 270 -5.92 2.65 6.30
C PHE A 270 -5.96 3.27 7.70
N GLY A 271 -4.86 3.88 8.10
CA GLY A 271 -4.66 4.45 9.42
C GLY A 271 -4.14 5.87 9.36
N LEU A 272 -4.65 6.73 10.26
CA LEU A 272 -4.12 8.07 10.45
C LEU A 272 -3.33 8.17 11.76
N GLN A 273 -2.08 8.62 11.65
CA GLN A 273 -1.15 8.79 12.77
C GLN A 273 -0.57 10.21 12.79
N ASN A 274 -0.29 10.74 13.97
CA ASN A 274 0.51 11.96 14.19
C ASN A 274 0.07 13.25 13.47
N GLY A 275 -1.19 13.35 13.01
CA GLY A 275 -1.68 14.57 12.32
C GLY A 275 -1.46 14.62 10.81
N ASP A 276 -0.44 13.93 10.31
CA ASP A 276 0.03 14.06 8.93
C ASP A 276 0.51 12.76 8.28
N SER A 277 0.39 11.63 8.98
CA SER A 277 0.84 10.33 8.49
C SER A 277 -0.36 9.46 8.08
N CYS A 278 -0.28 8.87 6.89
CA CYS A 278 -1.25 7.91 6.36
C CYS A 278 -0.56 6.58 6.20
N LEU A 279 -1.19 5.53 6.72
CA LEU A 279 -0.68 4.18 6.69
C LEU A 279 -1.70 3.32 5.96
N CYS A 280 -1.27 2.45 5.05
CA CYS A 280 -2.15 1.63 4.23
C CYS A 280 -1.84 0.16 4.43
N ASP A 281 -2.86 -0.70 4.38
CA ASP A 281 -2.65 -2.13 4.48
C ASP A 281 -3.80 -2.96 3.92
N ASP A 282 -3.58 -4.27 3.83
CA ASP A 282 -4.61 -5.26 3.53
C ASP A 282 -5.33 -5.75 4.79
N ARG A 283 -4.65 -5.74 5.95
CA ARG A 283 -5.15 -6.27 7.22
C ARG A 283 -4.50 -5.61 8.45
N LEU A 284 -5.14 -5.74 9.62
CA LEU A 284 -4.50 -5.40 10.89
C LEU A 284 -3.45 -6.44 11.25
N ARG A 285 -2.33 -6.02 11.87
CA ARG A 285 -1.40 -6.97 12.48
C ARG A 285 -2.08 -7.76 13.61
N ARG A 286 -1.70 -9.04 13.75
CA ARG A 286 -2.24 -9.95 14.78
C ARG A 286 -2.03 -9.44 16.21
N ASP A 287 -0.95 -8.71 16.46
CA ASP A 287 -0.61 -8.11 17.76
C ASP A 287 -1.16 -6.68 17.95
N SER A 288 -1.93 -6.17 16.98
CA SER A 288 -2.62 -4.89 17.13
C SER A 288 -3.69 -4.99 18.20
N ARG A 289 -3.60 -4.13 19.22
CA ARG A 289 -4.59 -4.07 20.29
C ARG A 289 -5.38 -2.79 20.17
N ARG A 290 -6.71 -2.90 20.29
CA ARG A 290 -7.54 -1.72 20.41
C ARG A 290 -7.25 -1.05 21.75
N VAL A 291 -7.02 0.26 21.71
CA VAL A 291 -6.78 1.10 22.88
C VAL A 291 -7.90 2.11 23.05
N HIS A 292 -7.95 2.74 24.21
CA HIS A 292 -8.98 3.74 24.49
C HIS A 292 -8.94 4.87 23.43
N ARG A 293 -10.11 5.29 22.94
CA ARG A 293 -10.28 6.40 21.98
C ARG A 293 -9.52 7.69 22.33
N TRP A 294 -9.17 7.93 23.60
CA TRP A 294 -8.39 9.12 24.02
C TRP A 294 -6.97 9.09 23.45
N SER A 295 -6.41 7.90 23.19
CA SER A 295 -5.09 7.71 22.57
C SER A 295 -5.03 8.17 21.11
N CYS A 296 -6.18 8.36 20.44
CA CYS A 296 -6.26 8.84 19.05
C CYS A 296 -6.81 10.27 18.88
N LYS A 297 -6.77 11.12 19.92
CA LYS A 297 -7.41 12.46 19.89
C LYS A 297 -6.57 13.63 19.37
N SER A 298 -5.65 13.44 18.43
CA SER A 298 -4.99 14.57 17.75
C SER A 298 -5.85 15.06 16.58
N ARG A 299 -5.64 16.26 16.04
CA ARG A 299 -6.38 16.78 14.87
C ARG A 299 -5.59 16.55 13.58
N CYS A 300 -6.29 16.19 12.49
CA CYS A 300 -5.67 16.07 11.16
C CYS A 300 -5.20 17.44 10.65
N SER A 301 -4.07 17.51 9.95
CA SER A 301 -3.60 18.75 9.33
C SER A 301 -4.54 19.31 8.25
N GLY A 302 -5.40 18.48 7.67
CA GLY A 302 -6.35 18.83 6.60
C GLY A 302 -7.83 18.92 7.01
N GLY A 303 -8.18 18.92 8.30
CA GLY A 303 -9.58 19.06 8.70
C GLY A 303 -9.88 18.88 10.18
N PRO A 304 -11.15 19.04 10.62
CA PRO A 304 -11.54 19.05 12.03
C PRO A 304 -11.57 17.66 12.69
N LYS A 305 -11.31 16.58 11.93
CA LYS A 305 -11.43 15.19 12.39
C LYS A 305 -10.17 14.72 13.14
N LEU A 306 -10.36 13.72 14.00
CA LEU A 306 -9.33 13.20 14.88
C LEU A 306 -8.42 12.18 14.16
N CYS A 307 -7.13 12.18 14.48
CA CYS A 307 -6.07 11.28 14.02
C CYS A 307 -5.11 10.97 15.19
N GLY A 308 -4.45 9.82 15.19
CA GLY A 308 -3.62 9.29 16.28
C GLY A 308 -2.70 10.28 17.03
N ARG A 309 -2.44 10.08 18.34
CA ARG A 309 -1.44 10.83 19.13
C ARG A 309 -0.08 10.10 19.18
N GLU A 310 0.97 10.93 19.24
CA GLU A 310 2.41 10.77 19.50
C GLU A 310 3.04 9.47 20.03
N GLN A 311 2.33 8.49 20.61
CA GLN A 311 2.98 7.38 21.34
C GLN A 311 3.02 6.03 20.61
N ASP A 312 2.19 5.78 19.59
CA ASP A 312 2.07 4.49 18.84
C ASP A 312 0.65 4.28 18.30
N ALA A 313 -0.33 4.99 18.84
CA ALA A 313 -1.75 4.78 18.52
C ALA A 313 -2.15 5.31 17.13
N ILE A 314 -2.84 4.47 16.36
CA ILE A 314 -3.30 4.74 15.00
C ILE A 314 -4.83 4.64 14.97
N GLU A 315 -5.48 5.66 14.41
CA GLU A 315 -6.92 5.60 14.14
C GLU A 315 -7.15 4.89 12.80
N VAL A 316 -7.73 3.69 12.85
CA VAL A 316 -7.87 2.79 11.70
C VAL A 316 -9.27 2.86 11.11
N PHE A 317 -9.32 2.81 9.78
CA PHE A 317 -10.50 2.84 8.95
C PHE A 317 -10.40 1.78 7.86
N SER A 318 -11.55 1.38 7.31
CA SER A 318 -11.66 0.50 6.15
C SER A 318 -12.44 1.18 5.03
N SER A 319 -11.96 1.01 3.80
CA SER A 319 -12.61 1.45 2.56
C SER A 319 -13.65 0.46 2.05
N TYR A 320 -13.59 -0.78 2.52
CA TYR A 320 -14.68 -1.72 2.39
C TYR A 320 -15.55 -1.63 3.63
N LYS A 321 -16.86 -1.78 3.44
CA LYS A 321 -17.71 -2.18 4.56
C LYS A 321 -17.02 -3.44 5.06
N GLU A 322 -16.56 -3.46 6.31
CA GLU A 322 -16.30 -4.75 6.95
C GLU A 322 -17.50 -5.58 6.54
N THR A 323 -17.25 -6.70 5.86
CA THR A 323 -18.32 -7.63 5.53
C THR A 323 -19.06 -7.79 6.83
N ALA A 324 -20.23 -7.17 6.93
CA ALA A 324 -21.08 -7.30 8.08
C ALA A 324 -21.30 -8.80 8.10
N VAL A 325 -20.61 -9.48 9.00
CA VAL A 325 -20.63 -10.92 9.01
C VAL A 325 -22.09 -11.23 9.28
N GLU A 326 -22.78 -11.79 8.30
CA GLU A 326 -24.18 -12.11 8.50
C GLU A 326 -24.21 -13.23 9.53
N TYR A 327 -24.71 -12.89 10.71
CA TYR A 327 -24.86 -13.82 11.81
C TYR A 327 -26.31 -13.81 12.26
N THR A 328 -26.73 -14.93 12.83
CA THR A 328 -28.05 -15.06 13.43
C THR A 328 -27.93 -15.61 14.83
N SER A 329 -28.83 -15.18 15.71
CA SER A 329 -28.91 -15.75 17.05
C SER A 329 -29.59 -17.11 16.98
N ILE A 330 -28.94 -18.12 17.55
CA ILE A 330 -29.50 -19.48 17.64
C ILE A 330 -30.18 -19.75 18.98
N GLY A 331 -30.03 -18.83 19.94
CA GLY A 331 -30.77 -18.82 21.20
C GLY A 331 -29.95 -18.44 22.42
N CYS A 332 -30.61 -18.54 23.57
CA CYS A 332 -30.03 -18.38 24.90
C CYS A 332 -29.75 -19.75 25.51
N PHE A 333 -28.59 -19.96 26.12
CA PHE A 333 -28.17 -21.25 26.63
C PHE A 333 -27.59 -21.14 28.05
N VAL A 334 -27.71 -22.24 28.80
CA VAL A 334 -27.08 -22.44 30.11
C VAL A 334 -26.34 -23.78 30.13
N SER A 335 -25.25 -23.85 30.87
CA SER A 335 -24.52 -25.10 31.14
C SER A 335 -24.03 -25.10 32.59
N LYS A 336 -24.05 -26.26 33.25
CA LYS A 336 -23.78 -26.39 34.70
C LYS A 336 -22.32 -26.69 35.05
N GLU A 337 -21.57 -27.31 34.14
CA GLU A 337 -20.24 -27.87 34.45
C GLU A 337 -19.17 -27.47 33.42
N GLU A 338 -19.57 -27.08 32.22
CA GLU A 338 -18.68 -26.79 31.08
C GLU A 338 -19.18 -25.55 30.34
N ARG A 339 -18.31 -24.87 29.57
CA ARG A 339 -18.73 -23.72 28.76
C ARG A 339 -19.75 -24.14 27.70
N VAL A 340 -20.65 -23.21 27.35
CA VAL A 340 -21.64 -23.40 26.27
C VAL A 340 -20.94 -23.54 24.91
N ILE A 341 -19.90 -22.74 24.68
CA ILE A 341 -18.98 -22.87 23.55
C ILE A 341 -17.64 -23.36 24.13
N PRO A 342 -17.25 -24.62 23.88
CA PRO A 342 -16.05 -25.23 24.46
C PRO A 342 -14.72 -24.81 23.79
N GLY A 343 -14.74 -23.89 22.81
CA GLY A 343 -13.52 -23.42 22.15
C GLY A 343 -12.53 -22.74 23.12
N ASN A 344 -11.24 -22.88 22.80
CA ASN A 344 -10.15 -22.34 23.63
C ASN A 344 -9.82 -20.86 23.33
N ASP A 345 -10.34 -20.32 22.23
CA ASP A 345 -10.06 -18.97 21.79
C ASP A 345 -11.11 -18.00 22.32
N TYR A 346 -10.68 -17.14 23.24
CA TYR A 346 -11.51 -16.09 23.81
C TYR A 346 -10.70 -14.81 23.97
N ILE A 347 -11.38 -13.66 23.89
CA ILE A 347 -10.79 -12.34 24.10
C ILE A 347 -11.68 -11.51 25.01
N THR A 348 -11.06 -10.74 25.90
CA THR A 348 -11.73 -9.78 26.78
C THR A 348 -11.31 -8.36 26.40
N TRP A 349 -12.27 -7.48 26.12
CA TRP A 349 -12.02 -6.06 25.79
C TRP A 349 -13.03 -5.17 26.49
N GLU A 350 -12.60 -4.04 27.07
CA GLU A 350 -13.47 -3.16 27.87
C GLU A 350 -14.76 -2.73 27.15
N ASN A 351 -14.77 -2.58 25.82
CA ASN A 351 -15.92 -2.15 25.01
C ASN A 351 -16.04 -2.94 23.70
N ILE A 352 -16.22 -4.26 23.77
CA ILE A 352 -16.44 -5.10 22.58
C ILE A 352 -17.89 -5.02 22.09
N THR A 353 -18.10 -4.88 20.78
CA THR A 353 -19.44 -5.01 20.17
C THR A 353 -19.72 -6.43 19.67
N LEU A 354 -21.00 -6.72 19.40
CA LEU A 354 -21.41 -8.00 18.84
C LEU A 354 -20.82 -8.22 17.44
N GLU A 355 -20.81 -7.18 16.60
CA GLU A 355 -20.17 -7.21 15.27
C GLU A 355 -18.67 -7.51 15.36
N GLU A 356 -18.00 -6.95 16.35
CA GLU A 356 -16.56 -7.16 16.56
C GLU A 356 -16.25 -8.58 17.00
N CYS A 357 -17.07 -9.14 17.89
CA CYS A 357 -16.97 -10.54 18.28
C CYS A 357 -17.26 -11.47 17.09
N ALA A 358 -18.28 -11.17 16.29
CA ALA A 358 -18.61 -11.93 15.08
C ALA A 358 -17.47 -11.93 14.07
N SER A 359 -16.89 -10.75 13.80
CA SER A 359 -15.75 -10.58 12.91
C SER A 359 -14.51 -11.32 13.42
N PHE A 360 -14.19 -11.18 14.70
CA PHE A 360 -13.06 -11.86 15.33
C PHE A 360 -13.19 -13.38 15.21
N CYS A 361 -14.33 -13.96 15.62
CA CYS A 361 -14.50 -15.40 15.61
C CYS A 361 -14.57 -15.99 14.20
N THR A 362 -15.16 -15.27 13.24
CA THR A 362 -15.40 -15.80 11.89
C THR A 362 -14.22 -15.59 10.95
N VAL A 363 -13.61 -14.41 11.01
CA VAL A 363 -12.50 -14.04 10.10
C VAL A 363 -11.15 -14.26 10.77
N GLY A 364 -11.04 -13.92 12.06
CA GLY A 364 -9.76 -14.01 12.79
C GLY A 364 -9.43 -15.43 13.26
N VAL A 365 -10.44 -16.14 13.78
CA VAL A 365 -10.30 -17.50 14.34
C VAL A 365 -10.84 -18.58 13.39
N GLU A 366 -11.57 -18.20 12.33
CA GLU A 366 -12.17 -19.12 11.35
C GLU A 366 -13.13 -20.14 12.00
N THR A 367 -14.04 -19.66 12.86
CA THR A 367 -15.02 -20.47 13.60
C THR A 367 -16.47 -20.07 13.31
N ASP A 368 -17.37 -21.06 13.42
CA ASP A 368 -18.79 -20.91 13.04
C ASP A 368 -19.69 -20.37 14.17
N TYR A 369 -19.31 -20.51 15.43
CA TYR A 369 -20.08 -20.05 16.59
C TYR A 369 -19.33 -19.02 17.40
N PHE A 370 -20.08 -18.07 17.93
CA PHE A 370 -19.56 -17.09 18.86
C PHE A 370 -20.61 -16.63 19.88
N ALA A 371 -20.13 -16.11 21.00
CA ALA A 371 -20.98 -15.48 22.01
C ALA A 371 -20.22 -14.39 22.75
N LEU A 372 -20.97 -13.39 23.23
CA LEU A 372 -20.50 -12.48 24.26
C LEU A 372 -21.04 -12.96 25.61
N GLN A 373 -20.13 -13.13 26.57
CA GLN A 373 -20.38 -13.57 27.94
C GLN A 373 -19.97 -12.46 28.91
N GLU A 374 -20.66 -12.37 30.04
CA GLU A 374 -20.25 -11.59 31.22
C GLU A 374 -19.70 -10.19 30.86
N ASP A 375 -20.51 -9.42 30.10
CA ASP A 375 -20.26 -8.03 29.68
C ASP A 375 -19.18 -7.82 28.60
N ASN A 376 -18.08 -8.58 28.59
CA ASN A 376 -16.94 -8.27 27.73
C ASN A 376 -16.14 -9.46 27.16
N LEU A 377 -16.55 -10.69 27.45
CA LEU A 377 -15.83 -11.90 27.04
C LEU A 377 -16.40 -12.42 25.72
N CYS A 378 -15.67 -12.25 24.62
CA CYS A 378 -15.99 -12.90 23.35
C CYS A 378 -15.40 -14.30 23.31
N VAL A 379 -16.25 -15.30 23.06
CA VAL A 379 -15.88 -16.72 23.00
C VAL A 379 -16.19 -17.25 21.61
N CYS A 380 -15.20 -17.90 20.98
CA CYS A 380 -15.30 -18.49 19.65
C CYS A 380 -15.31 -20.02 19.72
N GLY A 381 -15.91 -20.70 18.74
CA GLY A 381 -15.82 -22.15 18.65
C GLY A 381 -16.56 -22.76 17.47
N ASN A 382 -16.25 -24.02 17.18
CA ASN A 382 -16.84 -24.73 16.04
C ASN A 382 -18.01 -25.64 16.42
N GLU A 383 -18.27 -25.80 17.73
CA GLU A 383 -19.29 -26.70 18.26
C GLU A 383 -19.99 -26.06 19.46
N LEU A 384 -21.25 -26.46 19.69
CA LEU A 384 -21.97 -26.21 20.92
C LEU A 384 -21.78 -27.40 21.86
N ASN A 385 -21.61 -27.13 23.14
CA ASN A 385 -21.58 -28.19 24.13
C ASN A 385 -22.89 -29.00 24.10
N PRO A 386 -22.84 -30.33 23.89
CA PRO A 386 -24.04 -31.17 23.85
C PRO A 386 -24.86 -31.16 25.14
N ARG A 387 -24.26 -30.78 26.28
CA ARG A 387 -24.94 -30.66 27.58
C ARG A 387 -25.50 -29.25 27.84
N ALA A 388 -25.29 -28.30 26.93
CA ALA A 388 -25.89 -26.98 27.03
C ALA A 388 -27.41 -27.08 26.81
N THR A 389 -28.19 -26.45 27.68
CA THR A 389 -29.65 -26.42 27.59
C THR A 389 -30.09 -25.07 27.03
N LYS A 390 -30.91 -25.10 25.96
CA LYS A 390 -31.55 -23.89 25.41
C LYS A 390 -32.65 -23.42 26.37
N VAL A 391 -32.65 -22.14 26.69
CA VAL A 391 -33.61 -21.48 27.58
C VAL A 391 -34.33 -20.33 26.88
N SER A 392 -35.25 -19.64 27.58
CA SER A 392 -35.96 -18.49 27.00
C SER A 392 -34.97 -17.40 26.58
N ILE A 393 -35.20 -16.78 25.42
CA ILE A 393 -34.37 -15.65 24.95
C ILE A 393 -34.45 -14.45 25.90
N GLU A 394 -35.53 -14.34 26.66
CA GLU A 394 -35.76 -13.30 27.68
C GLU A 394 -34.80 -13.44 28.87
N GLU A 395 -34.21 -14.62 29.08
CA GLU A 395 -33.15 -14.82 30.08
C GLU A 395 -31.79 -14.28 29.63
N CYS A 396 -31.64 -13.96 28.34
CA CYS A 396 -30.46 -13.31 27.77
C CYS A 396 -30.73 -11.81 27.52
N ASN A 397 -30.99 -11.08 28.61
CA ASN A 397 -31.41 -9.67 28.59
C ASN A 397 -30.36 -8.68 29.15
N LEU A 398 -29.11 -9.12 29.35
CA LEU A 398 -28.03 -8.26 29.82
C LEU A 398 -27.50 -7.42 28.66
N GLU A 399 -27.43 -6.09 28.82
CA GLU A 399 -26.91 -5.19 27.80
C GLU A 399 -25.38 -5.30 27.68
N CYS A 400 -24.87 -5.27 26.45
CA CYS A 400 -23.44 -5.23 26.15
C CYS A 400 -22.82 -3.89 26.58
N THR A 401 -21.52 -3.87 26.90
CA THR A 401 -20.79 -2.62 27.21
C THR A 401 -20.48 -1.76 25.97
N GLY A 402 -20.63 -2.33 24.76
CA GLY A 402 -20.44 -1.64 23.48
C GLY A 402 -21.54 -0.62 23.13
N GLU A 403 -21.25 0.25 22.14
CA GLU A 403 -22.12 1.41 21.83
C GLU A 403 -23.50 1.07 21.20
N ASN A 404 -23.77 -0.19 20.81
CA ASN A 404 -24.95 -0.57 20.01
C ASN A 404 -26.20 -1.04 20.80
N ARG A 405 -26.21 -1.04 22.15
CA ARG A 405 -27.34 -1.51 22.98
C ARG A 405 -27.80 -2.96 22.69
N ASP A 406 -26.93 -3.80 22.16
CA ASP A 406 -27.21 -5.22 21.98
C ASP A 406 -27.28 -5.96 23.32
N THR A 407 -27.83 -7.18 23.29
CA THR A 407 -27.86 -8.08 24.45
C THR A 407 -26.75 -9.12 24.39
N CYS A 408 -25.92 -9.16 25.44
CA CYS A 408 -24.71 -9.96 25.60
C CYS A 408 -24.92 -11.13 26.58
N GLY A 409 -26.00 -11.88 26.41
CA GLY A 409 -26.35 -12.98 27.31
C GLY A 409 -27.15 -12.52 28.52
N GLY A 410 -26.98 -13.19 29.65
CA GLY A 410 -27.69 -12.94 30.90
C GLY A 410 -26.95 -13.54 32.09
N LYS A 411 -27.50 -13.40 33.30
CA LYS A 411 -26.86 -13.96 34.50
C LYS A 411 -26.73 -15.49 34.38
N ASP A 412 -25.49 -15.98 34.26
CA ASP A 412 -25.17 -17.38 33.97
C ASP A 412 -25.85 -17.89 32.67
N ARG A 413 -26.04 -17.02 31.69
CA ARG A 413 -26.66 -17.32 30.40
C ARG A 413 -25.83 -16.79 29.26
N VAL A 414 -25.76 -17.57 28.19
CA VAL A 414 -24.94 -17.27 27.01
C VAL A 414 -25.86 -17.13 25.81
N LYS A 415 -25.88 -15.96 25.19
CA LYS A 415 -26.57 -15.77 23.91
C LYS A 415 -25.62 -16.15 22.79
N VAL A 416 -25.95 -17.20 22.06
CA VAL A 416 -25.08 -17.76 21.02
C VAL A 416 -25.55 -17.33 19.64
N TYR A 417 -24.57 -17.07 18.79
CA TYR A 417 -24.74 -16.68 17.40
C TYR A 417 -23.95 -17.62 16.49
N THR A 418 -24.39 -17.74 15.24
CA THR A 418 -23.66 -18.46 14.20
C THR A 418 -23.67 -17.70 12.89
N THR A 419 -22.63 -17.89 12.11
CA THR A 419 -22.44 -17.37 10.75
C THR A 419 -22.77 -18.41 9.68
N ASN A 420 -22.98 -19.66 10.09
CA ASN A 420 -23.32 -20.76 9.22
C ASN A 420 -24.84 -20.97 9.19
N SER A 421 -25.49 -20.49 8.13
CA SER A 421 -26.94 -20.55 7.93
C SER A 421 -27.51 -21.99 7.87
N ASN A 422 -26.69 -23.00 7.59
CA ASN A 422 -27.10 -24.42 7.60
C ASN A 422 -27.21 -25.02 9.01
N ARG A 423 -26.72 -24.32 10.04
CA ARG A 423 -26.74 -24.78 11.45
C ARG A 423 -27.89 -24.16 12.25
N VAL A 424 -28.76 -23.40 11.59
CA VAL A 424 -29.97 -22.83 12.16
C VAL A 424 -31.05 -23.91 12.17
N ILE A 425 -31.24 -24.59 13.31
CA ILE A 425 -32.38 -25.49 13.50
C ILE A 425 -33.59 -24.63 13.87
N SER A 426 -34.55 -24.55 12.95
CA SER A 426 -35.84 -23.85 13.09
C SER A 426 -36.66 -24.34 14.27
#